data_AF-A0ABD1YFG9-F1
#
_entry.id   AF-A0ABD1YFG9-F1
#
_cell.length_a   1.000
_cell.length_b   1.000
_cell.length_c   1.000
_cell.angle_alpha   90.00
_cell.angle_beta   90.00
_cell.angle_gamma   90.00
#
_symmetry.space_group_name_H-M   'P 1'
#
loop_
_entity.id
_entity.type
_entity.pdbx_description
1 polymer ?
#
loop_
_entity_poly.entity_id
_entity_poly.type
_entity_poly.pdbx_seq_one_letter_code
_entity_poly.pdbx_strand_id
1 'polypeptide(L)'
;MFINRYGEMLHAHADGSNMTKDAKWVSGHILKAMKEVDPKNVLQFTIDNAFLNILTEKFVRAEYSHIVFGGCVAHGIDLLFEDMGKLAWIDAIFDKCNDIVSFIKNFHQPHTMLMDFFSDGATLLKPGVT
;
A
#
# COMPACT_ATOMS: atom_id res chain seq x y z
N MET A 1 11.31 -16.74 -12.19
CA MET A 1 10.46 -15.76 -12.88
C MET A 1 9.02 -16.21 -12.69
N PHE A 2 8.28 -15.55 -11.80
CA PHE A 2 6.84 -15.82 -11.63
C PHE A 2 6.10 -14.91 -12.60
N ILE A 3 5.42 -15.53 -13.57
CA ILE A 3 4.54 -14.83 -14.52
C ILE A 3 3.14 -15.37 -14.30
N ASN A 4 2.18 -14.50 -14.06
CA ASN A 4 0.79 -14.96 -13.95
C ASN A 4 0.17 -15.16 -15.34
N ARG A 5 -1.07 -15.66 -15.37
CA ARG A 5 -1.81 -15.91 -16.63
C ARG A 5 -2.07 -14.66 -17.48
N TYR A 6 -1.85 -13.47 -16.94
CA TYR A 6 -2.03 -12.18 -17.61
C TYR A 6 -0.71 -11.61 -18.17
N GLY A 7 0.40 -12.33 -17.99
CA GLY A 7 1.72 -11.86 -18.44
C GLY A 7 2.40 -10.89 -17.46
N GLU A 8 1.83 -10.68 -16.27
CA GLU A 8 2.43 -9.84 -15.24
C GLU A 8 3.57 -10.58 -14.55
N MET A 9 4.67 -9.89 -14.32
CA MET A 9 5.87 -10.46 -13.73
C MET A 9 6.45 -9.54 -12.66
N LEU A 10 6.83 -10.13 -11.52
CA LEU A 10 7.74 -9.47 -10.61
C LEU A 10 9.15 -9.46 -11.21
N HIS A 11 9.58 -8.29 -11.66
CA HIS A 11 10.90 -8.11 -12.28
C HIS A 11 12.02 -7.96 -11.24
N ALA A 12 11.80 -7.14 -10.20
CA ALA A 12 12.80 -6.85 -9.18
C ALA A 12 12.19 -6.70 -7.79
N HIS A 13 12.98 -7.02 -6.77
CA HIS A 13 12.68 -6.76 -5.36
C HIS A 13 13.96 -6.25 -4.68
N ALA A 14 13.83 -5.29 -3.77
CA ALA A 14 14.93 -4.78 -2.97
C ALA A 14 14.54 -4.83 -1.49
N ASP A 15 15.36 -5.49 -0.67
CA ASP A 15 15.22 -5.41 0.77
C ASP A 15 15.79 -4.05 1.24
N GLY A 16 14.94 -3.26 1.88
CA GLY A 16 15.32 -1.98 2.48
C GLY A 16 15.48 -2.04 4.00
N SER A 17 15.56 -3.24 4.59
CA SER A 17 15.83 -3.39 6.02
C SER A 17 17.15 -2.70 6.41
N ASN A 18 17.16 -2.03 7.57
CA ASN A 18 18.32 -1.31 8.12
C ASN A 18 18.92 -0.19 7.22
N MET A 19 18.21 0.26 6.19
CA MET A 19 18.66 1.32 5.28
C MET A 19 17.75 2.55 5.33
N THR A 20 18.32 3.72 5.06
CA THR A 20 17.54 4.94 4.80
C THR A 20 17.02 4.89 3.37
N LYS A 21 15.69 4.79 3.21
CA LYS A 21 15.00 4.66 1.92
C LYS A 21 14.70 6.04 1.34
N ASP A 22 15.75 6.81 1.04
CA ASP A 22 15.58 8.13 0.45
C ASP A 22 15.27 8.06 -1.06
N ALA A 23 14.94 9.22 -1.66
CA ALA A 23 14.50 9.27 -3.05
C ALA A 23 15.58 8.79 -4.03
N LYS A 24 16.86 8.98 -3.67
CA LYS A 24 18.01 8.55 -4.47
C LYS A 24 18.17 7.04 -4.44
N TRP A 25 18.02 6.44 -3.26
CA TRP A 25 18.07 4.99 -3.10
C TRP A 25 16.95 4.33 -3.92
N VAL A 26 15.72 4.84 -3.81
CA VAL A 26 14.58 4.31 -4.58
C VAL A 26 14.78 4.53 -6.09
N SER A 27 15.16 5.73 -6.52
CA SER A 27 15.39 6.00 -7.94
C SER A 27 16.49 5.13 -8.53
N GLY A 28 17.56 4.86 -7.78
CA GLY A 28 18.66 4.00 -8.22
C GLY A 28 18.19 2.58 -8.57
N HIS A 29 17.29 2.02 -7.76
CA HIS A 29 16.70 0.70 -8.04
C HIS A 29 15.78 0.72 -9.25
N ILE A 30 14.94 1.76 -9.38
CA ILE A 30 14.06 1.93 -10.54
C ILE A 30 14.87 2.06 -11.83
N LEU A 31 15.88 2.92 -11.85
CA LEU A 31 16.74 3.14 -13.02
C LEU A 31 17.51 1.88 -13.41
N LYS A 32 17.93 1.07 -12.42
CA LYS A 32 18.55 -0.23 -12.67
C LYS A 32 17.56 -1.19 -13.36
N ALA A 33 16.36 -1.34 -12.81
CA ALA A 33 15.30 -2.17 -13.40
C ALA A 33 14.94 -1.72 -14.83
N MET A 34 14.83 -0.41 -15.07
CA MET A 34 14.58 0.13 -16.40
C MET A 34 15.67 -0.25 -17.40
N LYS A 35 16.95 -0.20 -16.99
CA LYS A 35 18.07 -0.58 -17.85
C LYS A 35 18.05 -2.07 -18.21
N GLU A 36 17.60 -2.93 -17.29
CA GLU A 36 17.48 -4.37 -17.52
C GLU A 36 16.38 -4.72 -18.54
N VAL A 37 15.29 -3.96 -18.60
CA VAL A 37 14.20 -4.15 -19.58
C VAL A 37 14.32 -3.29 -20.84
N ASP A 38 15.36 -2.48 -20.95
CA ASP A 38 15.52 -1.35 -21.88
C ASP A 38 14.51 -0.21 -21.61
N PRO A 39 14.97 1.03 -21.30
CA PRO A 39 14.10 2.16 -21.01
C PRO A 39 13.06 2.47 -22.09
N LYS A 40 13.29 2.10 -23.36
CA LYS A 40 12.33 2.31 -24.44
C LYS A 40 11.08 1.41 -24.33
N ASN A 41 11.18 0.33 -23.58
CA ASN A 41 10.09 -0.62 -23.34
C ASN A 41 9.26 -0.25 -22.11
N VAL A 42 9.63 0.81 -21.38
CA VAL A 42 8.91 1.30 -20.21
C VAL A 42 8.09 2.52 -20.62
N LEU A 43 6.76 2.42 -20.49
CA LEU A 43 5.84 3.51 -20.80
C LEU A 43 5.49 4.35 -19.57
N GLN A 44 5.20 3.68 -18.44
CA GLN A 44 4.62 4.31 -17.28
C GLN A 44 5.08 3.67 -15.97
N PHE A 45 5.18 4.50 -14.92
CA PHE A 45 5.18 4.06 -13.53
C PHE A 45 3.88 4.44 -12.82
N THR A 46 3.41 3.54 -11.96
CA THR A 46 2.32 3.81 -11.02
C THR A 46 2.90 3.76 -9.61
N ILE A 47 2.96 4.92 -8.93
CA ILE A 47 3.51 5.06 -7.58
C ILE A 47 2.49 5.76 -6.68
N ASP A 48 2.55 5.53 -5.38
CA ASP A 48 1.72 6.32 -4.45
C ASP A 48 2.14 7.80 -4.47
N ASN A 49 1.29 8.68 -3.93
CA ASN A 49 1.50 10.13 -3.96
C ASN A 49 2.37 10.64 -2.80
N ALA A 50 3.22 9.80 -2.21
CA ALA A 50 4.11 10.24 -1.13
C ALA A 50 5.18 11.22 -1.64
N PHE A 51 5.61 12.13 -0.78
CA PHE A 51 6.66 13.13 -1.10
C PHE A 51 7.94 12.49 -1.64
N LEU A 52 8.33 11.34 -1.08
CA LEU A 52 9.48 10.56 -1.53
C LEU A 52 9.36 10.18 -3.01
N ASN A 53 8.17 9.74 -3.42
CA ASN A 53 7.86 9.28 -4.77
C ASN A 53 7.83 10.43 -5.77
N ILE A 54 7.38 11.62 -5.35
CA ILE A 54 7.47 12.85 -6.17
C ILE A 54 8.94 13.20 -6.47
N LEU A 55 9.84 13.02 -5.50
CA LEU A 55 11.27 13.24 -5.72
C LEU A 55 11.87 12.18 -6.65
N THR A 56 11.52 10.91 -6.44
CA THR A 56 11.92 9.80 -7.30
C THR A 56 11.47 10.02 -8.75
N GLU A 57 10.23 10.47 -8.98
CA GLU A 57 9.74 10.86 -10.30
C GLU A 57 10.66 11.91 -10.96
N LYS A 58 11.04 12.96 -10.22
CA LYS A 58 11.95 13.99 -10.74
C LYS A 58 13.30 13.42 -11.16
N PHE A 59 13.87 12.50 -10.38
CA PHE A 59 15.13 11.84 -10.73
C PHE A 59 15.00 10.99 -12.00
N VAL A 60 13.93 10.19 -12.10
CA VAL A 60 13.74 9.33 -13.27
C VAL A 60 13.47 10.15 -14.53
N ARG A 61 12.64 11.19 -14.45
CA ARG A 61 12.36 12.09 -15.60
C ARG A 61 13.57 12.88 -16.06
N ALA A 62 14.54 13.15 -15.17
CA ALA A 62 15.79 13.80 -15.55
C ALA A 62 16.64 12.90 -16.47
N GLU A 63 16.60 11.58 -16.31
CA GLU A 63 17.28 10.62 -17.20
C GLU A 63 16.40 10.19 -18.39
N TYR A 64 15.09 10.04 -18.18
CA TYR A 64 14.14 9.48 -19.14
C TYR A 64 12.85 10.30 -19.18
N SER A 65 12.85 11.38 -19.96
CA SER A 65 11.74 12.34 -20.02
C SER A 65 10.46 11.78 -20.65
N HIS A 66 10.54 10.68 -21.40
CA HIS A 66 9.39 10.05 -22.07
C HIS A 66 8.49 9.25 -21.12
N ILE A 67 8.94 8.98 -19.89
CA ILE A 67 8.22 8.15 -18.93
C ILE A 67 7.03 8.91 -18.35
N VAL A 68 5.86 8.27 -18.30
CA VAL A 68 4.66 8.81 -17.65
C VAL A 68 4.61 8.33 -16.19
N PHE A 69 4.17 9.19 -15.28
CA PHE A 69 3.93 8.84 -13.89
C PHE A 69 2.45 9.02 -13.58
N GLY A 70 1.85 7.98 -13.01
CA GLY A 70 0.47 8.00 -12.51
C GLY A 70 0.43 7.72 -11.02
N GLY A 71 -0.50 8.37 -10.32
CA GLY A 71 -0.78 8.06 -8.92
C GLY A 71 -1.44 6.68 -8.78
N CYS A 72 -1.14 6.00 -7.68
CA CYS A 72 -1.79 4.74 -7.32
C CYS A 72 -3.27 4.97 -6.99
N VAL A 73 -4.17 4.39 -7.78
CA VAL A 73 -5.62 4.47 -7.55
C VAL A 73 -6.00 3.86 -6.20
N ALA A 74 -5.34 2.77 -5.79
CA ALA A 74 -5.61 2.15 -4.49
C ALA A 74 -5.31 3.12 -3.34
N HIS A 75 -4.20 3.87 -3.42
CA HIS A 75 -3.89 4.90 -2.43
C HIS A 75 -4.88 6.08 -2.50
N GLY A 76 -5.34 6.46 -3.69
CA GLY A 76 -6.39 7.48 -3.82
C GLY A 76 -7.71 7.08 -3.17
N ILE A 77 -8.09 5.79 -3.28
CA ILE A 77 -9.28 5.23 -2.61
C ILE A 77 -9.07 5.19 -1.10
N ASP A 78 -7.88 4.82 -0.63
CA ASP A 78 -7.52 4.80 0.79
C ASP A 78 -7.66 6.20 1.42
N LEU A 79 -7.11 7.24 0.78
CA LEU A 79 -7.28 8.63 1.21
C LEU A 79 -8.74 9.09 1.19
N LEU A 80 -9.49 8.71 0.15
CA LEU A 80 -10.92 9.01 0.08
C LEU A 80 -11.68 8.42 1.28
N PHE A 81 -11.38 7.18 1.65
CA PHE A 81 -12.00 6.53 2.81
C PHE A 81 -11.53 7.13 4.13
N GLU A 82 -10.27 7.55 4.25
CA GLU A 82 -9.78 8.28 5.41
C GLU A 82 -10.58 9.60 5.60
N ASP A 83 -10.79 10.35 4.53
CA ASP A 83 -11.57 11.59 4.57
C ASP A 83 -13.05 11.37 4.85
N MET A 84 -13.64 10.29 4.33
CA MET A 84 -14.98 9.87 4.72
C MET A 84 -15.03 9.51 6.20
N GLY A 85 -14.02 8.83 6.73
CA GLY A 85 -13.91 8.49 8.15
C GLY A 85 -14.00 9.69 9.08
N LYS A 86 -13.49 10.86 8.65
CA LYS A 86 -13.51 12.12 9.40
C LYS A 86 -14.89 12.78 9.48
N LEU A 87 -15.89 12.30 8.74
CA LEU A 87 -17.26 12.79 8.86
C LEU A 87 -17.81 12.39 10.23
N ALA A 88 -18.27 13.37 11.02
CA ALA A 88 -18.67 13.14 12.42
C ALA A 88 -19.65 11.98 12.64
N TRP A 89 -20.55 11.73 11.70
CA TRP A 89 -21.50 10.61 11.80
C TRP A 89 -20.86 9.25 11.46
N ILE A 90 -19.85 9.21 10.59
CA ILE A 90 -19.06 8.02 10.28
C ILE A 90 -18.08 7.73 11.43
N ASP A 91 -17.40 8.77 11.93
CA ASP A 91 -16.49 8.70 13.07
C ASP A 91 -17.18 8.10 14.31
N ALA A 92 -18.39 8.59 14.63
CA ALA A 92 -19.20 8.05 15.72
C ALA A 92 -19.66 6.59 15.52
N ILE A 93 -19.72 6.11 14.27
CA ILE A 93 -19.96 4.69 13.97
C ILE A 93 -18.67 3.89 14.19
N PHE A 94 -17.53 4.41 13.73
CA PHE A 94 -16.23 3.77 13.96
C PHE A 94 -15.90 3.62 15.44
N ASP A 95 -16.19 4.61 16.27
CA ASP A 95 -16.03 4.52 17.73
C ASP A 95 -16.78 3.33 18.32
N LYS A 96 -18.06 3.19 17.98
CA LYS A 96 -18.89 2.07 18.45
C LYS A 96 -18.39 0.73 17.93
N CYS A 97 -17.97 0.67 16.67
CA CYS A 97 -17.37 -0.54 16.10
C CYS A 97 -16.07 -0.90 16.83
N ASN A 98 -15.24 0.08 17.15
CA ASN A 98 -13.98 -0.11 17.89
C ASN A 98 -14.24 -0.60 19.32
N ASP A 99 -15.28 -0.10 19.99
CA ASP A 99 -15.73 -0.60 21.30
C ASP A 99 -16.15 -2.07 21.24
N ILE A 100 -16.93 -2.45 20.23
CA ILE A 100 -17.37 -3.84 20.02
C ILE A 100 -16.18 -4.75 19.74
N VAL A 101 -15.28 -4.35 18.83
CA VAL A 101 -14.07 -5.11 18.52
C VAL A 101 -13.20 -5.27 19.77
N SER A 102 -13.02 -4.19 20.54
CA SER A 102 -12.26 -4.21 21.79
C SER A 102 -12.89 -5.15 22.82
N PHE A 103 -14.21 -5.10 23.00
CA PHE A 103 -14.94 -6.04 23.85
C PHE A 103 -14.70 -7.48 23.42
N ILE A 104 -14.93 -7.82 22.15
CA ILE A 104 -14.77 -9.19 21.67
C ILE A 104 -13.34 -9.69 21.86
N LYS A 105 -12.33 -8.84 21.61
CA LYS A 105 -10.92 -9.26 21.72
C LYS A 105 -10.41 -9.33 23.17
N ASN A 106 -10.97 -8.54 24.08
CA ASN A 106 -10.52 -8.50 25.48
C ASN A 106 -11.18 -9.57 26.36
N PHE A 107 -12.33 -10.10 25.96
CA PHE A 107 -13.06 -11.11 26.74
C PHE A 107 -13.01 -12.49 26.07
N HIS A 108 -12.56 -13.51 26.83
CA HIS A 108 -12.34 -14.86 26.31
C HIS A 108 -13.59 -15.50 25.71
N GLN A 109 -14.74 -15.38 26.38
CA GLN A 109 -15.96 -16.06 25.94
C GLN A 109 -16.53 -15.47 24.62
N PRO A 110 -16.72 -14.14 24.48
CA PRO A 110 -17.07 -13.54 23.19
C PRO A 110 -16.08 -13.86 22.07
N HIS A 111 -14.77 -13.85 22.37
CA HIS A 111 -13.74 -14.20 21.40
C HIS A 111 -13.89 -15.64 20.89
N THR A 112 -14.04 -16.60 21.80
CA THR A 112 -14.20 -18.01 21.44
C THR A 112 -15.49 -18.23 20.62
N MET A 113 -16.60 -17.61 21.02
CA MET A 113 -17.86 -17.68 20.26
C MET A 113 -17.71 -17.13 18.83
N LEU A 114 -16.93 -16.06 18.66
CA LEU A 114 -16.65 -15.50 17.34
C LEU A 114 -15.81 -16.46 16.49
N MET A 115 -14.78 -17.08 17.07
CA MET A 115 -13.93 -18.05 16.37
C MET A 115 -14.71 -19.31 15.98
N ASP A 116 -15.65 -19.76 16.82
CA ASP A 116 -16.54 -20.89 16.51
C ASP A 116 -17.50 -20.55 15.35
N PHE A 117 -17.89 -19.28 15.22
CA PHE A 117 -18.77 -18.80 14.15
C PHE A 117 -18.04 -18.69 12.80
N PHE A 118 -16.77 -18.25 12.79
CA PHE A 118 -15.98 -18.15 11.57
C PHE A 118 -15.26 -19.46 11.24
N SER A 119 -15.83 -20.21 10.29
CA SER A 119 -15.32 -21.51 9.83
C SER A 119 -13.90 -21.47 9.26
N ASP A 120 -13.47 -20.31 8.78
CA ASP A 120 -12.30 -20.16 7.90
C ASP A 120 -11.13 -19.40 8.54
N GLY A 121 -11.09 -19.29 9.87
CA GLY A 121 -9.99 -18.63 10.59
C GLY A 121 -9.96 -17.10 10.43
N ALA A 122 -11.09 -16.51 10.03
CA ALA A 122 -11.23 -15.05 9.98
C ALA A 122 -11.08 -14.46 11.39
N THR A 123 -10.32 -13.37 11.49
CA THR A 123 -10.08 -12.67 12.76
C THR A 123 -10.49 -11.21 12.65
N LEU A 124 -10.95 -10.63 13.77
CA LEU A 124 -11.17 -9.19 13.83
C LEU A 124 -9.82 -8.47 13.81
N LEU A 125 -9.67 -7.54 12.87
CA LEU A 125 -8.56 -6.60 12.87
C LEU A 125 -8.56 -5.83 14.20
N LYS A 126 -7.36 -5.50 14.72
CA LYS A 126 -7.30 -4.57 15.86
C LYS A 126 -7.82 -3.21 15.39
N PRO A 127 -8.55 -2.47 16.23
CA PRO A 127 -8.82 -1.06 15.97
C PRO A 127 -7.51 -0.37 15.59
N GLY A 128 -7.51 0.36 14.48
CA GLY A 128 -6.37 1.19 14.11
C GLY A 128 -6.19 2.26 15.18
N VAL A 129 -4.95 2.48 15.62
CA VAL A 129 -4.63 3.68 16.40
C VAL A 129 -4.42 4.78 15.36
N THR A 130 -5.39 5.68 15.23
CA THR A 130 -5.26 6.92 14.45
C THR A 130 -4.43 7.94 15.21
#